data_AF-A0A7X7KZH4-F1
#
_entry.id   AF-A0A7X7KZH4-F1
#
_cell.length_a   1.000
_cell.length_b   1.000
_cell.length_c   1.000
_cell.angle_alpha   90.00
_cell.angle_beta   90.00
_cell.angle_gamma   90.00
#
_symmetry.space_group_name_H-M   'P 1'
#
loop_
_entity.id
_entity.type
_entity.pdbx_description
1 polymer ?
#
loop_
_entity_poly.entity_id
_entity_poly.type
_entity_poly.pdbx_seq_one_letter_code
_entity_poly.pdbx_strand_id
1 'polypeptide(L)'
;FDTWAKAATNLQAAIDAAGGGYTAELVVSNGVYTAPAEILVAKALPIRSAAGAAETVLKGEYPAAMHRVIRFTTASGGSGLDGFTITNGYLTGAEGAGIYVERATGKGVAIRNCLVAGNEATDYGGGVHFLSTTRLGNCTVVRNTAGTAGGGVYQQGGTATNMIVAHNVLTSMLPNDIHGSVTNFAYSCASDLTEGIAGNRAGDPRFVQPGRGYGLAWVPGDYRLKLGSPAVDGGVFEDWMAGAADLAGQPRVVGSAPDMGAFEGAVLPPGTLFFIR
;
A
#
# COMPACT_ATOMS: atom_id res chain seq x y z
N PHE A 1 6.57 26.17 -1.89
CA PHE A 1 6.59 25.06 -0.92
C PHE A 1 8.01 24.50 -0.84
N ASP A 2 8.97 25.27 -0.32
CA ASP A 2 10.40 24.92 -0.32
C ASP A 2 11.01 24.81 1.09
N THR A 3 10.23 25.13 2.12
CA THR A 3 10.60 25.04 3.54
C THR A 3 9.39 24.60 4.36
N TRP A 4 9.59 23.97 5.51
CA TRP A 4 8.51 23.55 6.41
C TRP A 4 7.60 24.71 6.84
N ALA A 5 8.18 25.91 7.06
CA ALA A 5 7.42 27.11 7.43
C ALA A 5 6.49 27.62 6.32
N LYS A 6 6.76 27.25 5.06
CA LYS A 6 5.95 27.60 3.88
C LYS A 6 5.30 26.35 3.28
N ALA A 7 5.12 25.27 4.05
CA ALA A 7 4.55 24.03 3.53
C ALA A 7 3.07 24.19 3.18
N ALA A 8 2.62 23.49 2.13
CA ALA A 8 1.20 23.36 1.84
C ALA A 8 0.54 22.46 2.89
N THR A 9 -0.73 22.73 3.21
CA THR A 9 -1.55 21.87 4.08
C THR A 9 -2.51 20.97 3.30
N ASN A 10 -2.53 21.10 1.97
CA ASN A 10 -3.34 20.30 1.05
C ASN A 10 -2.42 19.59 0.05
N LEU A 11 -2.56 18.27 -0.08
CA LEU A 11 -1.67 17.47 -0.91
C LEU A 11 -1.83 17.78 -2.40
N GLN A 12 -3.06 18.00 -2.89
CA GLN A 12 -3.29 18.34 -4.29
C GLN A 12 -2.63 19.68 -4.66
N ALA A 13 -2.79 20.71 -3.82
CA ALA A 13 -2.14 22.00 -4.05
C ALA A 13 -0.61 21.88 -4.10
N ALA A 14 -0.01 21.01 -3.27
CA ALA A 14 1.41 20.73 -3.31
C ALA A 14 1.84 20.04 -4.61
N ILE A 15 1.07 19.06 -5.08
CA ILE A 15 1.29 18.36 -6.36
C ILE A 15 1.20 19.34 -7.53
N ASP A 16 0.19 20.23 -7.52
CA ASP A 16 -0.04 21.19 -8.59
C ASP A 16 1.13 22.16 -8.74
N ALA A 17 1.64 22.67 -7.61
CA ALA A 17 2.78 23.59 -7.57
C ALA A 17 4.14 22.92 -7.80
N ALA A 18 4.26 21.61 -7.57
CA ALA A 18 5.51 20.90 -7.79
C ALA A 18 5.90 20.86 -9.28
N GLY A 19 7.20 21.02 -9.54
CA GLY A 19 7.78 20.77 -10.86
C GLY A 19 7.56 19.31 -11.28
N GLY A 20 7.33 19.08 -12.58
CA GLY A 20 7.22 17.73 -13.15
C GLY A 20 8.57 17.21 -13.66
N GLY A 21 8.58 15.98 -14.16
CA GLY A 21 9.71 15.43 -14.91
C GLY A 21 10.95 15.12 -14.06
N TYR A 22 10.76 14.64 -12.83
CA TYR A 22 11.84 14.30 -11.89
C TYR A 22 12.68 15.48 -11.39
N THR A 23 12.19 16.70 -11.53
CA THR A 23 12.86 17.90 -11.03
C THR A 23 12.56 18.18 -9.55
N ALA A 24 11.63 17.43 -8.96
CA ALA A 24 11.20 17.59 -7.58
C ALA A 24 10.81 16.25 -6.93
N GLU A 25 10.91 16.20 -5.62
CA GLU A 25 10.30 15.20 -4.74
C GLU A 25 9.34 15.94 -3.80
N LEU A 26 8.16 15.36 -3.56
CA LEU A 26 7.21 15.86 -2.58
C LEU A 26 7.36 15.08 -1.27
N VAL A 27 7.84 15.75 -0.22
CA VAL A 27 7.98 15.17 1.11
C VAL A 27 6.82 15.63 1.99
N VAL A 28 6.09 14.67 2.57
CA VAL A 28 4.86 14.91 3.33
C VAL A 28 5.12 14.61 4.81
N SER A 29 4.83 15.57 5.70
CA SER A 29 4.94 15.36 7.15
C SER A 29 3.87 14.40 7.66
N ASN A 30 3.95 14.05 8.94
CA ASN A 30 2.87 13.33 9.61
C ASN A 30 1.56 14.12 9.60
N GLY A 31 0.44 13.41 9.60
CA GLY A 31 -0.91 13.95 9.64
C GLY A 31 -1.91 13.07 8.88
N VAL A 32 -3.19 13.36 9.09
CA VAL A 32 -4.27 12.86 8.24
C VAL A 32 -4.57 13.92 7.19
N TYR A 33 -4.25 13.61 5.94
CA TYR A 33 -4.52 14.43 4.77
C TYR A 33 -5.84 13.95 4.17
N THR A 34 -6.93 14.62 4.52
CA THR A 34 -8.23 14.31 3.92
C THR A 34 -8.28 14.80 2.48
N ALA A 35 -8.86 13.98 1.62
CA ALA A 35 -9.02 14.22 0.21
C ALA A 35 -10.50 14.54 -0.03
N PRO A 36 -10.90 15.81 -0.20
CA PRO A 36 -12.28 16.16 -0.55
C PRO A 36 -12.62 15.86 -2.02
N ALA A 37 -11.60 15.55 -2.82
CA ALA A 37 -11.70 15.05 -4.18
C ALA A 37 -10.53 14.08 -4.44
N GLU A 38 -10.61 13.32 -5.53
CA GLU A 38 -9.55 12.41 -5.98
C GLU A 38 -8.19 13.15 -6.05
N ILE A 39 -7.17 12.65 -5.33
CA ILE A 39 -5.81 13.18 -5.45
C ILE A 39 -5.26 12.75 -6.80
N LEU A 40 -5.03 13.70 -7.70
CA LEU A 40 -4.60 13.47 -9.06
C LEU A 40 -3.11 13.72 -9.22
N VAL A 41 -2.36 12.65 -9.44
CA VAL A 41 -0.97 12.72 -9.89
C VAL A 41 -0.96 12.56 -11.40
N ALA A 42 -0.64 13.65 -12.11
CA ALA A 42 -0.62 13.71 -13.57
C ALA A 42 0.76 14.14 -14.12
N LYS A 43 1.81 13.84 -13.37
CA LYS A 43 3.21 14.18 -13.68
C LYS A 43 4.15 13.20 -12.98
N ALA A 44 5.38 13.09 -13.49
CA ALA A 44 6.46 12.37 -12.81
C ALA A 44 6.89 13.13 -11.54
N LEU A 45 6.39 12.68 -10.37
CA LEU A 45 6.61 13.32 -9.08
C LEU A 45 6.64 12.27 -7.97
N PRO A 46 7.81 11.81 -7.51
CA PRO A 46 7.90 10.97 -6.32
C PRO A 46 7.31 11.68 -5.11
N ILE A 47 6.46 10.97 -4.36
CA ILE A 47 5.82 11.47 -3.14
C ILE A 47 6.18 10.52 -2.01
N ARG A 48 6.80 11.02 -0.94
CA ARG A 48 7.15 10.20 0.22
C ARG A 48 6.69 10.83 1.53
N SER A 49 6.36 9.98 2.49
CA SER A 49 6.21 10.38 3.87
C SER A 49 7.58 10.65 4.51
N ALA A 50 7.65 11.68 5.35
CA ALA A 50 8.80 11.94 6.22
C ALA A 50 8.77 11.10 7.50
N ALA A 51 7.61 10.53 7.86
CA ALA A 51 7.35 9.91 9.16
C ALA A 51 6.88 8.43 9.08
N GLY A 52 6.78 7.85 7.89
CA GLY A 52 6.12 6.55 7.67
C GLY A 52 4.59 6.65 7.65
N ALA A 53 3.89 5.52 7.51
CA ALA A 53 2.44 5.53 7.28
C ALA A 53 1.59 5.41 8.54
N ALA A 54 2.16 4.96 9.66
CA ALA A 54 1.45 5.03 10.95
C ALA A 54 1.08 6.48 11.28
N GLU A 55 1.89 7.41 10.76
CA GLU A 55 1.79 8.84 11.05
C GLU A 55 1.28 9.65 9.85
N THR A 56 1.38 9.15 8.60
CA THR A 56 0.95 9.88 7.39
C THR A 56 -0.15 9.12 6.64
N VAL A 57 -1.37 9.64 6.73
CA VAL A 57 -2.58 9.01 6.18
C VAL A 57 -3.15 9.85 5.05
N LEU A 58 -3.36 9.25 3.88
CA LEU A 58 -4.20 9.76 2.81
C LEU A 58 -5.60 9.16 2.98
N LYS A 59 -6.59 10.00 3.25
CA LYS A 59 -7.93 9.56 3.63
C LYS A 59 -8.98 10.13 2.69
N GLY A 60 -9.73 9.28 1.99
CA GLY A 60 -10.92 9.71 1.26
C GLY A 60 -12.01 10.24 2.20
N GLU A 61 -13.00 10.97 1.68
CA GLU A 61 -13.98 11.68 2.50
C GLU A 61 -15.38 11.05 2.53
N TYR A 62 -15.53 9.76 2.21
CA TYR A 62 -16.83 9.11 2.39
C TYR A 62 -17.33 9.22 3.85
N PRO A 63 -18.61 9.55 4.10
CA PRO A 63 -19.72 9.69 3.13
C PRO A 63 -19.90 11.08 2.50
N ALA A 64 -19.06 12.08 2.85
CA ALA A 64 -19.16 13.43 2.31
C ALA A 64 -18.82 13.50 0.81
N ALA A 65 -17.92 12.64 0.33
CA ALA A 65 -17.57 12.54 -1.08
C ALA A 65 -17.29 11.09 -1.51
N MET A 66 -17.67 10.75 -2.74
CA MET A 66 -17.49 9.41 -3.33
C MET A 66 -16.44 9.48 -4.44
N HIS A 67 -15.18 9.22 -4.10
CA HIS A 67 -14.06 9.19 -5.02
C HIS A 67 -12.97 8.22 -4.56
N ARG A 68 -12.02 7.94 -5.44
CA ARG A 68 -10.77 7.25 -5.08
C ARG A 68 -9.93 8.13 -4.17
N VAL A 69 -9.08 7.55 -3.32
CA VAL A 69 -8.14 8.37 -2.55
C VAL A 69 -7.12 9.02 -3.47
N ILE A 70 -6.45 8.23 -4.32
CA ILE A 70 -5.41 8.74 -5.22
C ILE A 70 -5.38 8.02 -6.57
N ARG A 71 -5.12 8.80 -7.62
CA ARG A 71 -4.99 8.35 -9.00
C ARG A 71 -3.68 8.80 -9.62
N PHE A 72 -3.01 7.85 -10.29
CA PHE A 72 -1.84 8.10 -11.14
C PHE A 72 -2.23 7.96 -12.60
N THR A 73 -2.05 9.02 -13.39
CA THR A 73 -2.40 9.01 -14.83
C THR A 73 -1.29 8.46 -15.72
N THR A 74 -1.58 8.32 -17.01
CA THR A 74 -0.59 8.01 -18.06
C THR A 74 0.70 8.85 -18.02
N ALA A 75 0.63 10.10 -17.53
CA ALA A 75 1.76 11.04 -17.41
C ALA A 75 2.57 10.87 -16.10
N SER A 76 2.20 9.91 -15.25
CA SER A 76 2.83 9.65 -13.96
C SER A 76 4.08 8.76 -14.03
N GLY A 77 4.65 8.57 -15.21
CA GLY A 77 5.84 7.74 -15.40
C GLY A 77 6.98 8.14 -14.46
N GLY A 78 7.42 7.22 -13.61
CA GLY A 78 8.43 7.38 -12.56
C GLY A 78 8.01 8.24 -11.37
N SER A 79 6.71 8.42 -11.18
CA SER A 79 6.10 8.87 -9.94
C SER A 79 5.95 7.71 -8.94
N GLY A 80 5.40 7.99 -7.76
CA GLY A 80 5.15 6.95 -6.78
C GLY A 80 4.72 7.45 -5.40
N LEU A 81 4.38 6.49 -4.54
CA LEU A 81 4.16 6.68 -3.11
C LEU A 81 5.18 5.86 -2.32
N ASP A 82 5.67 6.44 -1.23
CA ASP A 82 6.49 5.75 -0.24
C ASP A 82 6.05 6.15 1.18
N GLY A 83 5.59 5.18 1.98
CA GLY A 83 5.36 5.41 3.41
C GLY A 83 3.98 5.97 3.76
N PHE A 84 2.91 5.61 3.07
CA PHE A 84 1.55 6.14 3.32
C PHE A 84 0.53 5.10 3.75
N THR A 85 -0.44 5.52 4.56
CA THR A 85 -1.67 4.75 4.81
C THR A 85 -2.74 5.31 3.89
N ILE A 86 -3.36 4.47 3.06
CA ILE A 86 -4.41 4.86 2.12
C ILE A 86 -5.73 4.22 2.57
N THR A 87 -6.71 5.05 2.90
CA THR A 87 -7.98 4.57 3.49
C THR A 87 -9.19 5.42 3.14
N ASN A 88 -10.38 4.87 3.39
CA ASN A 88 -11.68 5.54 3.24
C ASN A 88 -11.95 6.06 1.81
N GLY A 89 -11.31 5.46 0.81
CA GLY A 89 -11.71 5.62 -0.58
C GLY A 89 -12.99 4.84 -0.84
N TYR A 90 -13.95 5.49 -1.50
CA TYR A 90 -15.19 4.85 -1.90
C TYR A 90 -15.62 5.35 -3.26
N LEU A 91 -15.80 4.45 -4.22
CA LEU A 91 -16.26 4.82 -5.55
C LEU A 91 -17.21 3.78 -6.14
N THR A 92 -18.32 4.28 -6.69
CA THR A 92 -19.32 3.50 -7.42
C THR A 92 -19.08 3.62 -8.94
N GLY A 93 -19.20 2.52 -9.68
CA GLY A 93 -19.07 2.48 -11.13
C GLY A 93 -17.65 2.72 -11.64
N ALA A 94 -16.64 2.46 -10.81
CA ALA A 94 -15.23 2.48 -11.20
C ALA A 94 -14.35 1.66 -10.23
N GLU A 95 -13.05 1.62 -10.52
CA GLU A 95 -12.07 0.71 -9.90
C GLU A 95 -11.10 1.41 -8.92
N GLY A 96 -10.35 0.67 -8.10
CA GLY A 96 -9.19 1.24 -7.40
C GLY A 96 -9.54 2.30 -6.36
N ALA A 97 -10.52 2.04 -5.49
CA ALA A 97 -11.02 3.05 -4.54
C ALA A 97 -9.93 3.60 -3.61
N GLY A 98 -8.97 2.79 -3.19
CA GLY A 98 -7.77 3.29 -2.53
C GLY A 98 -6.82 3.96 -3.54
N ILE A 99 -6.18 3.14 -4.35
CA ILE A 99 -5.18 3.55 -5.34
C ILE A 99 -5.59 3.06 -6.73
N TYR A 100 -5.63 3.98 -7.68
CA TYR A 100 -5.79 3.64 -9.10
C TYR A 100 -4.58 4.09 -9.91
N VAL A 101 -3.97 3.17 -10.64
CA VAL A 101 -2.87 3.47 -11.56
C VAL A 101 -3.31 3.13 -12.98
N GLU A 102 -3.40 4.18 -13.81
CA GLU A 102 -3.66 4.04 -15.23
C GLU A 102 -2.49 3.36 -15.97
N ARG A 103 -2.55 3.34 -17.31
CA ARG A 103 -1.42 2.92 -18.15
C ARG A 103 -0.29 3.95 -18.16
N ALA A 104 0.36 4.16 -17.02
CA ALA A 104 1.55 5.01 -16.90
C ALA A 104 2.60 4.62 -17.95
N THR A 105 3.16 5.63 -18.62
CA THR A 105 4.22 5.46 -19.64
C THR A 105 5.61 5.61 -19.02
N GLY A 106 6.67 5.23 -19.74
CA GLY A 106 8.05 5.39 -19.26
C GLY A 106 8.40 4.46 -18.08
N LYS A 107 8.98 5.01 -17.00
CA LYS A 107 9.51 4.23 -15.86
C LYS A 107 8.46 3.52 -14.98
N GLY A 108 7.16 3.70 -15.27
CA GLY A 108 6.07 3.14 -14.46
C GLY A 108 5.89 3.85 -13.12
N VAL A 109 4.91 3.43 -12.31
CA VAL A 109 4.65 4.03 -10.97
C VAL A 109 5.11 3.06 -9.89
N ALA A 110 5.87 3.53 -8.91
CA ALA A 110 6.31 2.73 -7.77
C ALA A 110 5.46 3.04 -6.53
N ILE A 111 4.74 2.05 -6.01
CA ILE A 111 4.00 2.17 -4.75
C ILE A 111 4.70 1.28 -3.74
N ARG A 112 5.27 1.87 -2.69
CA ARG A 112 6.10 1.17 -1.73
C ARG A 112 5.77 1.52 -0.30
N ASN A 113 6.03 0.61 0.63
CA ASN A 113 5.93 0.89 2.06
C ASN A 113 4.58 1.50 2.42
N CYS A 114 3.50 0.97 1.84
CA CYS A 114 2.17 1.52 2.05
C CYS A 114 1.27 0.50 2.75
N LEU A 115 0.39 1.02 3.60
CA LEU A 115 -0.75 0.29 4.12
C LEU A 115 -2.00 0.74 3.36
N VAL A 116 -2.62 -0.15 2.57
CA VAL A 116 -3.86 0.15 1.85
C VAL A 116 -5.00 -0.60 2.52
N ALA A 117 -5.87 0.11 3.23
CA ALA A 117 -6.88 -0.54 4.06
C ALA A 117 -8.21 0.20 4.15
N GLY A 118 -9.30 -0.55 4.26
CA GLY A 118 -10.64 0.02 4.43
C GLY A 118 -11.09 0.89 3.26
N ASN A 119 -10.77 0.48 2.03
CA ASN A 119 -11.26 1.10 0.80
C ASN A 119 -12.28 0.20 0.12
N GLU A 120 -13.23 0.79 -0.60
CA GLU A 120 -14.35 0.08 -1.20
C GLU A 120 -14.67 0.57 -2.61
N ALA A 121 -14.56 -0.33 -3.60
CA ALA A 121 -14.99 -0.09 -4.97
C ALA A 121 -16.20 -0.97 -5.29
N THR A 122 -17.16 -0.51 -6.08
CA THR A 122 -18.25 -1.40 -6.53
C THR A 122 -17.84 -2.35 -7.64
N ASP A 123 -16.71 -2.10 -8.32
CA ASP A 123 -16.32 -2.86 -9.50
C ASP A 123 -15.06 -3.69 -9.19
N TYR A 124 -13.87 -3.14 -9.45
CA TYR A 124 -12.60 -3.87 -9.32
C TYR A 124 -11.62 -3.17 -8.39
N GLY A 125 -10.78 -3.95 -7.69
CA GLY A 125 -9.63 -3.40 -6.96
C GLY A 125 -10.04 -2.49 -5.81
N GLY A 126 -10.70 -3.02 -4.78
CA GLY A 126 -11.13 -2.22 -3.64
C GLY A 126 -10.00 -1.40 -3.03
N GLY A 127 -8.87 -2.06 -2.78
CA GLY A 127 -7.65 -1.42 -2.31
C GLY A 127 -6.87 -0.78 -3.46
N VAL A 128 -6.36 -1.61 -4.38
CA VAL A 128 -5.49 -1.16 -5.47
C VAL A 128 -5.96 -1.75 -6.80
N HIS A 129 -6.00 -0.91 -7.83
CA HIS A 129 -6.19 -1.34 -9.21
C HIS A 129 -5.09 -0.75 -10.11
N PHE A 130 -4.43 -1.58 -10.92
CA PHE A 130 -3.41 -1.10 -11.85
C PHE A 130 -3.35 -1.83 -13.19
N LEU A 131 -3.13 -1.03 -14.25
CA LEU A 131 -3.23 -1.44 -15.65
C LEU A 131 -1.90 -1.78 -16.34
N SER A 132 -0.77 -1.14 -15.97
CA SER A 132 0.51 -1.25 -16.70
C SER A 132 1.73 -1.45 -15.80
N THR A 133 2.87 -0.83 -16.12
CA THR A 133 4.23 -0.97 -15.57
C THR A 133 4.38 -0.53 -14.11
N THR A 134 3.32 -0.64 -13.32
CA THR A 134 3.31 -0.38 -11.87
C THR A 134 4.15 -1.42 -11.14
N ARG A 135 4.88 -0.96 -10.12
CA ARG A 135 5.63 -1.81 -9.19
C ARG A 135 5.08 -1.59 -7.79
N LEU A 136 4.46 -2.61 -7.22
CA LEU A 136 4.07 -2.63 -5.82
C LEU A 136 5.18 -3.36 -5.04
N GLY A 137 5.71 -2.72 -4.00
CA GLY A 137 6.80 -3.28 -3.18
C GLY A 137 6.54 -3.07 -1.70
N ASN A 138 6.71 -4.08 -0.85
CA ASN A 138 6.66 -3.88 0.62
C ASN A 138 5.38 -3.14 1.08
N CYS A 139 4.23 -3.54 0.54
CA CYS A 139 2.95 -2.97 0.92
C CYS A 139 2.08 -4.03 1.58
N THR A 140 1.23 -3.58 2.51
CA THR A 140 0.19 -4.40 3.13
C THR A 140 -1.17 -3.91 2.62
N VAL A 141 -1.91 -4.78 1.92
CA VAL A 141 -3.25 -4.49 1.38
C VAL A 141 -4.27 -5.36 2.12
N VAL A 142 -5.13 -4.73 2.92
CA VAL A 142 -5.95 -5.45 3.89
C VAL A 142 -7.32 -4.83 4.10
N ARG A 143 -8.36 -5.64 4.26
CA ARG A 143 -9.73 -5.19 4.61
C ARG A 143 -10.35 -4.22 3.61
N ASN A 144 -9.97 -4.36 2.35
CA ASN A 144 -10.62 -3.65 1.26
C ASN A 144 -11.74 -4.52 0.65
N THR A 145 -12.66 -3.86 -0.05
CA THR A 145 -13.83 -4.50 -0.64
C THR A 145 -14.02 -4.11 -2.10
N ALA A 146 -14.32 -5.08 -2.96
CA ALA A 146 -14.71 -4.86 -4.35
C ALA A 146 -16.07 -5.51 -4.63
N GLY A 147 -16.89 -4.98 -5.54
CA GLY A 147 -18.15 -5.67 -5.88
C GLY A 147 -17.96 -6.85 -6.84
N THR A 148 -16.96 -6.80 -7.73
CA THR A 148 -16.76 -7.83 -8.77
C THR A 148 -15.52 -8.68 -8.51
N ALA A 149 -14.32 -8.08 -8.45
CA ALA A 149 -13.07 -8.81 -8.27
C ALA A 149 -11.92 -7.94 -7.74
N GLY A 150 -10.92 -8.58 -7.14
CA GLY A 150 -9.80 -7.93 -6.49
C GLY A 150 -10.25 -7.07 -5.33
N GLY A 151 -10.83 -7.69 -4.30
CA GLY A 151 -11.17 -6.97 -3.06
C GLY A 151 -9.98 -6.17 -2.56
N GLY A 152 -8.80 -6.81 -2.53
CA GLY A 152 -7.53 -6.18 -2.22
C GLY A 152 -6.90 -5.54 -3.45
N VAL A 153 -6.42 -6.40 -4.36
CA VAL A 153 -5.66 -5.99 -5.53
C VAL A 153 -6.29 -6.54 -6.81
N TYR A 154 -6.50 -5.67 -7.79
CA TYR A 154 -6.82 -6.06 -9.15
C TYR A 154 -5.69 -5.67 -10.10
N GLN A 155 -5.06 -6.66 -10.73
CA GLN A 155 -3.79 -6.51 -11.42
C GLN A 155 -3.89 -6.97 -12.88
N GLN A 156 -3.72 -6.04 -13.83
CA GLN A 156 -3.73 -6.36 -15.27
C GLN A 156 -2.34 -6.30 -15.93
N GLY A 157 -1.34 -5.76 -15.23
CA GLY A 157 0.03 -5.62 -15.70
C GLY A 157 0.99 -5.44 -14.52
N GLY A 158 2.25 -5.05 -14.79
CA GLY A 158 3.19 -4.68 -13.71
C GLY A 158 3.62 -5.85 -12.83
N THR A 159 4.27 -5.54 -11.72
CA THR A 159 4.81 -6.53 -10.77
C THR A 159 4.48 -6.15 -9.33
N ALA A 160 4.41 -7.17 -8.48
CA ALA A 160 4.19 -7.03 -7.05
C ALA A 160 5.22 -7.88 -6.30
N THR A 161 5.93 -7.30 -5.35
CA THR A 161 7.04 -7.98 -4.65
C THR A 161 7.03 -7.61 -3.17
N ASN A 162 7.39 -8.55 -2.28
CA ASN A 162 7.38 -8.32 -0.83
C ASN A 162 6.02 -7.83 -0.33
N MET A 163 4.93 -8.35 -0.88
CA MET A 163 3.58 -7.90 -0.53
C MET A 163 3.00 -8.75 0.60
N ILE A 164 2.13 -8.13 1.39
CA ILE A 164 1.08 -8.87 2.10
C ILE A 164 -0.26 -8.43 1.53
N VAL A 165 -1.04 -9.37 1.01
CA VAL A 165 -2.43 -9.13 0.59
C VAL A 165 -3.31 -10.14 1.32
N ALA A 166 -4.08 -9.66 2.30
CA ALA A 166 -4.82 -10.54 3.19
C ALA A 166 -6.11 -9.90 3.68
N HIS A 167 -7.13 -10.73 3.95
CA HIS A 167 -8.41 -10.31 4.50
C HIS A 167 -9.10 -9.22 3.66
N ASN A 168 -9.05 -9.32 2.35
CA ASN A 168 -9.90 -8.54 1.46
C ASN A 168 -11.01 -9.42 0.90
N VAL A 169 -12.15 -8.79 0.59
CA VAL A 169 -13.37 -9.53 0.25
C VAL A 169 -14.09 -8.88 -0.92
N LEU A 170 -15.01 -9.64 -1.52
CA LEU A 170 -16.07 -9.05 -2.30
C LEU A 170 -17.15 -8.45 -1.39
N THR A 171 -18.03 -7.59 -1.92
CA THR A 171 -19.23 -7.11 -1.19
C THR A 171 -20.15 -8.26 -0.76
N SER A 172 -20.07 -9.41 -1.44
CA SER A 172 -20.70 -10.68 -1.06
C SER A 172 -20.00 -11.42 0.09
N MET A 173 -18.97 -10.82 0.70
CA MET A 173 -18.16 -11.36 1.80
C MET A 173 -17.33 -12.60 1.44
N LEU A 174 -17.17 -12.90 0.15
CA LEU A 174 -16.26 -13.94 -0.31
C LEU A 174 -14.81 -13.45 -0.30
N PRO A 175 -13.82 -14.27 0.14
CA PRO A 175 -12.41 -13.92 0.05
C PRO A 175 -12.00 -13.56 -1.38
N ASN A 176 -11.27 -12.47 -1.54
CA ASN A 176 -10.77 -12.03 -2.84
C ASN A 176 -9.60 -11.07 -2.64
N ASP A 177 -8.44 -11.62 -2.28
CA ASP A 177 -7.24 -10.84 -1.99
C ASP A 177 -6.63 -10.30 -3.28
N ILE A 178 -6.40 -11.17 -4.25
CA ILE A 178 -5.75 -10.85 -5.52
C ILE A 178 -6.61 -11.38 -6.68
N HIS A 179 -6.85 -10.52 -7.67
CA HIS A 179 -7.39 -10.93 -8.96
C HIS A 179 -6.51 -10.43 -10.10
N GLY A 180 -6.29 -11.28 -11.10
CA GLY A 180 -5.46 -10.99 -12.26
C GLY A 180 -4.26 -11.94 -12.39
N SER A 181 -3.14 -11.43 -12.88
CA SER A 181 -1.93 -12.23 -13.17
C SER A 181 -1.11 -12.54 -11.91
N VAL A 182 -1.63 -13.41 -11.03
CA VAL A 182 -0.96 -13.85 -9.78
C VAL A 182 0.50 -14.29 -9.97
N THR A 183 0.90 -14.70 -11.18
CA THR A 183 2.28 -15.02 -11.55
C THR A 183 3.26 -13.84 -11.52
N ASN A 184 2.75 -12.60 -11.46
CA ASN A 184 3.56 -11.39 -11.36
C ASN A 184 3.81 -10.97 -9.90
N PHE A 185 3.38 -11.80 -8.94
CA PHE A 185 3.74 -11.69 -7.54
C PHE A 185 4.95 -12.57 -7.23
N ALA A 186 5.92 -12.02 -6.52
CA ALA A 186 7.08 -12.75 -6.02
C ALA A 186 7.35 -12.35 -4.56
N TYR A 187 7.92 -13.27 -3.78
CA TYR A 187 8.26 -13.05 -2.36
C TYR A 187 7.10 -12.39 -1.59
N SER A 188 5.87 -12.83 -1.81
CA SER A 188 4.66 -12.21 -1.28
C SER A 188 3.81 -13.21 -0.51
N CYS A 189 3.01 -12.72 0.44
CA CYS A 189 2.15 -13.52 1.31
C CYS A 189 0.67 -13.19 1.05
N ALA A 190 -0.07 -14.16 0.53
CA ALA A 190 -1.52 -14.09 0.30
C ALA A 190 -2.09 -15.49 0.09
N SER A 191 -3.36 -15.72 0.45
CA SER A 191 -3.99 -17.03 0.26
C SER A 191 -4.21 -17.41 -1.20
N ASP A 192 -4.26 -16.43 -2.10
CA ASP A 192 -4.44 -16.63 -3.55
C ASP A 192 -3.14 -17.02 -4.27
N LEU A 193 -1.99 -16.96 -3.58
CA LEU A 193 -0.69 -17.33 -4.15
C LEU A 193 -0.39 -18.81 -3.92
N THR A 194 0.51 -19.37 -4.74
CA THR A 194 0.98 -20.75 -4.57
C THR A 194 2.24 -20.77 -3.70
N GLU A 195 2.23 -21.54 -2.62
CA GLU A 195 3.36 -21.71 -1.70
C GLU A 195 4.64 -22.11 -2.45
N GLY A 196 5.75 -21.43 -2.16
CA GLY A 196 7.07 -21.74 -2.70
C GLY A 196 7.34 -21.27 -4.13
N ILE A 197 6.31 -20.88 -4.90
CA ILE A 197 6.50 -20.35 -6.25
C ILE A 197 7.01 -18.91 -6.17
N ALA A 198 8.16 -18.62 -6.79
CA ALA A 198 8.81 -17.31 -6.76
C ALA A 198 9.01 -16.73 -5.34
N GLY A 199 9.20 -17.60 -4.34
CA GLY A 199 9.34 -17.20 -2.94
C GLY A 199 8.03 -16.84 -2.23
N ASN A 200 6.87 -17.04 -2.87
CA ASN A 200 5.58 -16.71 -2.29
C ASN A 200 5.17 -17.65 -1.14
N ARG A 201 4.32 -17.12 -0.25
CA ARG A 201 3.76 -17.81 0.91
C ARG A 201 2.23 -17.81 0.83
N ALA A 202 1.65 -19.00 0.74
CA ALA A 202 0.21 -19.21 0.73
C ALA A 202 -0.28 -19.43 2.15
N GLY A 203 -0.56 -18.34 2.88
CA GLY A 203 -0.96 -18.47 4.28
C GLY A 203 -1.33 -17.16 4.95
N ASP A 204 -1.77 -17.29 6.21
CA ASP A 204 -2.06 -16.15 7.07
C ASP A 204 -0.74 -15.42 7.41
N PRO A 205 -0.65 -14.09 7.18
CA PRO A 205 0.51 -13.28 7.59
C PRO A 205 0.67 -13.17 9.13
N ARG A 206 -0.28 -13.64 9.92
CA ARG A 206 -0.23 -13.68 11.40
C ARG A 206 0.02 -12.30 12.01
N PHE A 207 -0.83 -11.33 11.67
CA PHE A 207 -0.80 -9.99 12.26
C PHE A 207 -0.94 -10.00 13.80
N VAL A 208 -0.34 -9.00 14.47
CA VAL A 208 -0.50 -8.76 15.91
C VAL A 208 -1.99 -8.69 16.27
N GLN A 209 -2.72 -7.80 15.59
CA GLN A 209 -4.16 -7.66 15.69
C GLN A 209 -4.73 -7.32 14.30
N PRO A 210 -5.22 -8.31 13.52
CA PRO A 210 -5.93 -7.97 12.29
C PRO A 210 -7.14 -7.11 12.71
N GLY A 211 -7.38 -5.96 12.04
CA GLY A 211 -8.44 -4.98 12.38
C GLY A 211 -9.87 -5.55 12.46
N ARG A 212 -10.92 -4.77 12.23
CA ARG A 212 -12.31 -5.30 12.13
C ARG A 212 -13.04 -4.68 10.95
N GLY A 213 -14.12 -5.32 10.48
CA GLY A 213 -14.85 -4.89 9.29
C GLY A 213 -14.02 -4.88 8.00
N TYR A 214 -14.65 -4.40 6.93
CA TYR A 214 -14.10 -4.24 5.59
C TYR A 214 -14.66 -2.95 4.97
N GLY A 215 -13.99 -2.43 3.95
CA GLY A 215 -14.45 -1.26 3.22
C GLY A 215 -14.79 -0.11 4.17
N LEU A 216 -15.98 0.45 4.04
CA LEU A 216 -16.44 1.58 4.86
C LEU A 216 -16.74 1.25 6.33
N ALA A 217 -16.92 -0.03 6.66
CA ALA A 217 -17.10 -0.50 8.04
C ALA A 217 -15.77 -0.87 8.73
N TRP A 218 -14.64 -0.58 8.08
CA TRP A 218 -13.32 -0.92 8.56
C TRP A 218 -12.95 -0.18 9.86
N VAL A 219 -12.41 -0.94 10.79
CA VAL A 219 -11.75 -0.47 12.01
C VAL A 219 -10.28 -0.86 11.94
N PRO A 220 -9.34 0.10 12.10
CA PRO A 220 -7.91 -0.18 12.07
C PRO A 220 -7.46 -1.27 13.06
N GLY A 221 -6.38 -1.97 12.71
CA GLY A 221 -5.72 -2.95 13.56
C GLY A 221 -4.22 -2.68 13.67
N ASP A 222 -3.50 -3.61 14.28
CA ASP A 222 -2.03 -3.64 14.32
C ASP A 222 -1.54 -4.71 13.33
N TYR A 223 -1.07 -4.23 12.18
CA TYR A 223 -0.65 -5.05 11.05
C TYR A 223 0.85 -5.40 11.08
N ARG A 224 1.55 -5.14 12.19
CA ARG A 224 2.87 -5.73 12.43
C ARG A 224 2.75 -7.24 12.54
N LEU A 225 3.84 -7.95 12.28
CA LEU A 225 3.86 -9.42 12.23
C LEU A 225 4.12 -10.02 13.61
N LYS A 226 3.50 -11.16 13.91
CA LYS A 226 3.86 -11.99 15.08
C LYS A 226 5.09 -12.82 14.77
N LEU A 227 5.84 -13.19 15.82
CA LEU A 227 6.88 -14.21 15.72
C LEU A 227 6.34 -15.51 15.11
N GLY A 228 7.04 -16.03 14.10
CA GLY A 228 6.63 -17.22 13.34
C GLY A 228 5.62 -16.94 12.23
N SER A 229 5.38 -15.69 11.85
CA SER A 229 4.73 -15.34 10.60
C SER A 229 5.53 -15.86 9.40
N PRO A 230 4.88 -16.38 8.34
CA PRO A 230 5.57 -16.74 7.10
C PRO A 230 6.11 -15.53 6.34
N ALA A 231 5.66 -14.32 6.69
CA ALA A 231 6.11 -13.06 6.08
C ALA A 231 7.36 -12.49 6.74
N VAL A 232 7.75 -12.97 7.93
CA VAL A 232 8.99 -12.54 8.61
C VAL A 232 10.19 -13.16 7.91
N ASP A 233 11.21 -12.35 7.60
CA ASP A 233 12.41 -12.72 6.83
C ASP A 233 12.07 -13.41 5.49
N GLY A 234 10.88 -13.14 4.95
CA GLY A 234 10.33 -13.84 3.79
C GLY A 234 10.57 -13.13 2.46
N GLY A 235 10.90 -11.85 2.50
CA GLY A 235 11.03 -10.98 1.34
C GLY A 235 12.35 -11.16 0.57
N VAL A 236 12.49 -10.37 -0.49
CA VAL A 236 13.70 -10.24 -1.29
C VAL A 236 14.24 -8.81 -1.22
N PHE A 237 15.57 -8.69 -1.19
CA PHE A 237 16.26 -7.40 -1.22
C PHE A 237 16.01 -6.65 -2.53
N GLU A 238 15.77 -5.35 -2.40
CA GLU A 238 15.80 -4.40 -3.51
C GLU A 238 16.74 -3.23 -3.17
N ASP A 239 17.41 -2.65 -4.17
CA ASP A 239 18.43 -1.61 -3.97
C ASP A 239 17.93 -0.41 -3.16
N TRP A 240 16.66 -0.04 -3.31
CA TRP A 240 16.07 1.11 -2.62
C TRP A 240 15.95 0.89 -1.10
N MET A 241 16.03 -0.36 -0.63
CA MET A 241 15.89 -0.69 0.79
C MET A 241 17.13 -0.33 1.61
N ALA A 242 18.28 -0.12 0.94
CA ALA A 242 19.52 0.23 1.62
C ALA A 242 19.37 1.58 2.36
N GLY A 243 19.37 1.53 3.69
CA GLY A 243 19.16 2.71 4.55
C GLY A 243 17.72 3.23 4.56
N ALA A 244 16.77 2.52 3.94
CA ALA A 244 15.35 2.86 4.02
C ALA A 244 14.76 2.42 5.37
N ALA A 245 13.65 3.05 5.72
CA ALA A 245 12.90 2.73 6.93
C ALA A 245 11.60 1.96 6.61
N ASP A 246 11.13 1.24 7.62
CA ASP A 246 9.90 0.50 7.68
C ASP A 246 8.67 1.42 7.85
N LEU A 247 7.45 0.91 7.81
CA LEU A 247 6.28 1.76 8.08
C LEU A 247 6.25 2.38 9.47
N ALA A 248 6.90 1.73 10.43
CA ALA A 248 7.04 2.15 11.83
C ALA A 248 8.36 2.90 12.09
N GLY A 249 9.13 3.23 11.06
CA GLY A 249 10.40 3.96 11.17
C GLY A 249 11.62 3.10 11.55
N GLN A 250 11.49 1.77 11.60
CA GLN A 250 12.61 0.84 11.82
C GLN A 250 13.45 0.66 10.55
N PRO A 251 14.68 0.15 10.56
CA PRO A 251 15.37 -0.22 9.32
C PRO A 251 14.52 -1.19 8.48
N ARG A 252 14.50 -1.04 7.15
CA ARG A 252 13.72 -1.89 6.23
C ARG A 252 14.24 -3.32 6.10
N VAL A 253 15.46 -3.57 6.58
CA VAL A 253 16.05 -4.90 6.60
C VAL A 253 16.57 -5.14 7.99
N VAL A 254 15.93 -6.07 8.69
CA VAL A 254 16.34 -6.60 9.99
C VAL A 254 16.42 -8.13 9.87
N GLY A 255 17.49 -8.72 10.39
CA GLY A 255 17.66 -10.17 10.28
C GLY A 255 18.34 -10.58 8.98
N SER A 256 17.76 -11.59 8.31
CA SER A 256 18.35 -12.27 7.15
C SER A 256 17.82 -11.78 5.81
N ALA A 257 16.60 -11.24 5.78
CA ALA A 257 15.93 -10.69 4.61
C ALA A 257 14.88 -9.67 5.05
N PRO A 258 14.43 -8.74 4.19
CA PRO A 258 13.30 -7.88 4.52
C PRO A 258 12.05 -8.72 4.79
N ASP A 259 11.17 -8.24 5.68
CA ASP A 259 9.85 -8.81 5.83
C ASP A 259 8.98 -8.48 4.61
N MET A 260 8.02 -9.35 4.33
CA MET A 260 6.96 -9.04 3.39
C MET A 260 5.99 -8.03 4.03
N GLY A 261 5.49 -7.11 3.24
CA GLY A 261 4.52 -6.10 3.66
C GLY A 261 5.16 -4.79 4.10
N ALA A 262 4.32 -3.95 4.73
CA ALA A 262 4.70 -2.59 5.06
C ALA A 262 5.62 -2.48 6.29
N PHE A 263 5.56 -3.43 7.21
CA PHE A 263 6.29 -3.42 8.47
C PHE A 263 7.46 -4.39 8.46
N GLU A 264 8.51 -4.05 9.20
CA GLU A 264 9.70 -4.88 9.43
C GLU A 264 9.76 -5.34 10.90
N GLY A 265 10.15 -6.60 11.08
CA GLY A 265 10.40 -7.22 12.36
C GLY A 265 9.16 -7.88 12.95
N ALA A 266 9.37 -9.05 13.55
CA ALA A 266 8.38 -9.72 14.35
C ALA A 266 8.21 -9.04 15.72
N VAL A 267 6.96 -8.79 16.11
CA VAL A 267 6.60 -8.41 17.47
C VAL A 267 6.61 -9.66 18.36
N LEU A 268 7.46 -9.62 19.40
CA LEU A 268 7.50 -10.64 20.43
C LEU A 268 6.26 -10.55 21.33
N PRO A 269 5.67 -11.69 21.74
CA PRO A 269 4.63 -11.68 22.76
C PRO A 269 5.14 -11.05 24.08
N PRO A 270 4.28 -10.35 24.85
CA PRO A 270 4.65 -9.88 26.19
C PRO A 270 5.16 -11.03 27.07
N GLY A 271 6.20 -10.77 27.87
CA GLY A 271 6.79 -11.77 28.76
C GLY A 271 7.75 -12.77 28.11
N THR A 272 8.17 -12.55 26.86
CA THR A 272 9.18 -13.38 26.19
C THR A 272 10.56 -13.18 26.83
N LEU A 273 11.24 -14.28 27.17
CA LEU A 273 12.62 -14.31 27.68
C LEU A 273 13.49 -15.11 26.70
N PHE A 274 14.70 -14.65 26.44
CA PHE A 274 15.72 -15.43 25.73
C PHE A 274 16.99 -15.49 26.59
N PHE A 275 17.71 -16.61 26.53
CA PHE A 275 18.94 -16.81 27.27
C PHE A 275 20.14 -16.51 26.37
N ILE A 276 21.08 -15.71 26.86
CA ILE A 276 22.38 -15.47 26.19
C ILE A 276 23.42 -16.38 26.86
N ARG A 277 24.15 -17.14 26.06
CA ARG A 277 25.33 -17.91 26.51
C ARG A 277 26.59 -17.17 26.13
#